data_AF-I2H0B7-F1
#
_entry.id   AF-I2H0B7-F1
#
_cell.length_a   1.000
_cell.length_b   1.000
_cell.length_c   1.000
_cell.angle_alpha   90.00
_cell.angle_beta   90.00
_cell.angle_gamma   90.00
#
_symmetry.space_group_name_H-M   'P 1'
#
loop_
_entity.id
_entity.type
_entity.pdbx_description
1 polymer ?
#
loop_
_entity_poly.entity_id
_entity_poly.type
_entity_poly.pdbx_seq_one_letter_code
_entity_poly.pdbx_strand_id
1 'polypeptide(L)'
;MSGSPGGTLSALSPTPPERGSFPLDHDGECAAVMHKYLDCLRLARGENAHTCRLLAKQYLACRMDNGLMTRDSWKNLGLPETPPAHVTPAESFTSSTPTPAPAHHAAPPVHPRGPPAPPGGVSGAV
;
A
#
# COMPACT_ATOMS: atom_id res chain seq x y z
N MET A 1 27.81 -58.62 -27.49
CA MET A 1 27.61 -57.29 -28.11
C MET A 1 26.57 -56.54 -27.29
N SER A 2 26.99 -55.38 -26.78
CA SER A 2 26.30 -54.23 -26.14
C SER A 2 24.85 -54.39 -25.65
N GLY A 3 24.45 -53.93 -24.46
CA GLY A 3 25.10 -53.10 -23.45
C GLY A 3 24.13 -52.90 -22.27
N SER A 4 24.67 -52.81 -21.07
CA SER A 4 23.94 -52.60 -19.80
C SER A 4 23.56 -51.11 -19.61
N PRO A 5 23.03 -50.68 -18.44
CA PRO A 5 21.61 -50.47 -18.14
C PRO A 5 21.32 -49.00 -17.74
N GLY A 6 20.06 -48.68 -17.43
CA GLY A 6 19.73 -47.49 -16.62
C GLY A 6 19.19 -46.28 -17.39
N GLY A 7 17.89 -46.05 -17.22
CA GLY A 7 17.21 -44.82 -17.60
C GLY A 7 16.16 -44.50 -16.55
N THR A 8 16.61 -44.32 -15.31
CA THR A 8 15.78 -43.80 -14.22
C THR A 8 15.25 -42.43 -14.64
N LEU A 9 13.94 -42.29 -14.85
CA LEU A 9 13.22 -41.02 -15.01
C LEU A 9 13.19 -40.23 -13.68
N SER A 10 14.28 -40.27 -12.93
CA SER A 10 14.50 -39.47 -11.73
C SER A 10 15.11 -38.14 -12.18
N ALA A 11 14.49 -37.04 -11.77
CA ALA A 11 14.94 -35.66 -11.95
C ALA A 11 14.43 -34.86 -13.18
N LEU A 12 13.19 -35.09 -13.64
CA LEU A 12 12.39 -33.95 -14.11
C LEU A 12 11.71 -33.28 -12.92
N SER A 13 12.49 -32.92 -11.89
CA SER A 13 12.03 -31.91 -10.94
C SER A 13 11.97 -30.63 -11.75
N PRO A 14 10.77 -30.08 -12.06
CA PRO A 14 10.69 -28.86 -12.81
C PRO A 14 11.49 -27.82 -12.05
N THR A 15 12.51 -27.25 -12.71
CA THR A 15 13.22 -26.09 -12.18
C THR A 15 12.13 -25.06 -11.85
N PRO A 16 12.03 -24.60 -10.59
CA PRO A 16 11.05 -23.58 -10.24
C PRO A 16 11.20 -22.42 -11.23
N PRO A 17 10.11 -21.96 -11.86
CA PRO A 17 10.19 -20.93 -12.88
C PRO A 17 10.89 -19.69 -12.30
N GLU A 18 11.71 -19.05 -13.13
CA GLU A 18 12.44 -17.77 -12.92
C GLU A 18 11.55 -16.58 -12.53
N ARG A 19 10.29 -16.81 -12.16
CA ARG A 19 9.33 -15.80 -11.71
C ARG A 19 8.98 -15.88 -10.23
N GLY A 20 9.62 -16.76 -9.47
CA GLY A 20 9.46 -16.83 -8.02
C GLY A 20 8.05 -17.24 -7.58
N SER A 21 7.92 -17.67 -6.33
CA SER A 21 6.66 -17.54 -5.62
C SER A 21 6.21 -16.08 -5.77
N PHE A 22 5.03 -15.88 -6.36
CA PHE A 22 4.36 -14.59 -6.58
C PHE A 22 4.91 -13.48 -5.66
N PRO A 23 5.51 -12.39 -6.17
CA PRO A 23 6.22 -11.37 -5.40
C PRO A 23 5.24 -10.45 -4.64
N LEU A 24 4.38 -11.06 -3.84
CA LEU A 24 3.41 -10.39 -2.99
C LEU A 24 4.07 -9.95 -1.67
N ASP A 25 5.25 -10.46 -1.31
CA ASP A 25 5.98 -10.12 -0.08
C ASP A 25 7.48 -10.32 -0.36
N HIS A 26 8.08 -9.41 -1.12
CA HIS A 26 9.43 -9.60 -1.69
C HIS A 26 10.51 -9.78 -0.62
N ASP A 27 10.39 -9.06 0.49
CA ASP A 27 11.38 -9.06 1.58
C ASP A 27 10.84 -9.65 2.89
N GLY A 28 9.62 -10.22 2.85
CA GLY A 28 8.98 -10.85 4.01
C GLY A 28 8.58 -9.88 5.14
N GLU A 29 8.42 -8.60 4.85
CA GLU A 29 8.05 -7.54 5.81
C GLU A 29 6.77 -7.89 6.58
N CYS A 30 5.81 -8.55 5.91
CA CYS A 30 4.54 -8.95 6.51
C CYS A 30 4.45 -10.47 6.80
N ALA A 31 5.54 -11.21 6.65
CA ALA A 31 5.58 -12.68 6.79
C ALA A 31 5.17 -13.16 8.19
N ALA A 32 5.51 -12.41 9.24
CA ALA A 32 5.15 -12.78 10.61
C ALA A 32 3.63 -12.83 10.84
N VAL A 33 2.89 -11.86 10.27
CA VAL A 33 1.43 -11.80 10.37
C VAL A 33 0.78 -12.80 9.40
N MET A 34 1.38 -12.99 8.23
CA MET A 34 0.98 -14.03 7.26
C MET A 34 0.98 -15.41 7.91
N HIS A 35 2.07 -15.78 8.59
CA HIS A 35 2.19 -17.10 9.23
C HIS A 35 1.10 -17.29 10.28
N LYS A 36 0.86 -16.29 11.13
CA LYS A 36 -0.24 -16.35 12.11
C LYS A 36 -1.61 -16.55 11.45
N TYR A 37 -1.86 -15.87 10.35
CA TYR A 37 -3.11 -16.03 9.60
C TYR A 37 -3.26 -17.46 9.03
N LEU A 38 -2.21 -17.98 8.39
CA LEU A 38 -2.21 -19.34 7.86
C LEU A 38 -2.35 -20.38 8.97
N ASP A 39 -1.69 -20.20 10.10
CA ASP A 39 -1.84 -21.04 11.29
C ASP A 39 -3.27 -21.05 11.80
N CYS A 40 -3.90 -19.88 11.83
CA CYS A 40 -5.31 -19.75 12.21
C CYS A 40 -6.22 -20.53 11.27
N LEU A 41 -6.02 -20.43 9.95
CA LEU A 41 -6.81 -21.20 8.98
C LEU A 41 -6.64 -22.71 9.18
N ARG A 42 -5.41 -23.17 9.47
CA ARG A 42 -5.14 -24.58 9.76
C ARG A 42 -5.88 -25.05 11.01
N LEU A 43 -5.86 -24.24 12.08
CA LEU A 43 -6.57 -24.54 13.33
C LEU A 43 -8.09 -24.52 13.17
N ALA A 44 -8.60 -23.58 12.38
CA ALA A 44 -10.02 -23.44 12.05
C ALA A 44 -10.48 -24.43 10.96
N ARG A 45 -9.63 -25.35 10.50
CA ARG A 45 -9.94 -26.31 9.42
C ARG A 45 -10.46 -25.64 8.14
N GLY A 46 -9.95 -24.45 7.82
CA GLY A 46 -10.38 -23.65 6.68
C GLY A 46 -11.72 -22.93 6.88
N GLU A 47 -12.33 -22.99 8.08
CA GLU A 47 -13.49 -22.18 8.39
C GLU A 47 -13.14 -20.70 8.47
N ASN A 48 -14.09 -19.87 8.08
CA ASN A 48 -13.98 -18.42 8.06
C ASN A 48 -14.16 -17.82 9.48
N ALA A 49 -13.36 -18.30 10.43
CA ALA A 49 -13.46 -17.92 11.84
C ALA A 49 -13.15 -16.42 12.05
N HIS A 50 -13.85 -15.81 13.00
CA HIS A 50 -13.67 -14.38 13.33
C HIS A 50 -12.22 -14.03 13.70
N THR A 51 -11.54 -14.93 14.41
CA THR A 51 -10.13 -14.77 14.79
C THR A 51 -9.21 -14.71 13.57
N CYS A 52 -9.45 -15.56 12.56
CA CYS A 52 -8.65 -15.57 11.33
C CYS A 52 -8.94 -14.34 10.46
N ARG A 53 -10.18 -13.82 10.49
CA ARG A 53 -10.55 -12.57 9.82
C ARG A 53 -9.80 -11.36 10.40
N LEU A 54 -9.58 -11.32 11.71
CA LEU A 54 -8.75 -10.27 12.33
C LEU A 54 -7.30 -10.32 11.84
N LEU A 55 -6.73 -11.53 11.76
CA LEU A 55 -5.37 -11.73 11.24
C LEU A 55 -5.28 -11.40 9.75
N ALA A 56 -6.31 -11.72 8.97
CA ALA A 56 -6.40 -11.34 7.55
C ALA A 56 -6.40 -9.81 7.37
N LYS A 57 -7.15 -9.06 8.21
CA LYS A 57 -7.11 -7.59 8.19
C LYS A 57 -5.72 -7.05 8.49
N GLN A 58 -5.06 -7.57 9.53
CA GLN A 58 -3.71 -7.13 9.90
C GLN A 58 -2.70 -7.43 8.80
N TYR A 59 -2.80 -8.60 8.16
CA TYR A 59 -1.91 -8.96 7.06
C TYR A 59 -2.10 -8.03 5.86
N LEU A 60 -3.34 -7.79 5.44
CA LEU A 60 -3.64 -6.90 4.33
C LEU A 60 -3.30 -5.44 4.66
N ALA A 61 -3.51 -4.99 5.90
CA ALA A 61 -3.08 -3.68 6.37
C ALA A 61 -1.57 -3.50 6.20
N CYS A 62 -0.77 -4.44 6.73
CA CYS A 62 0.68 -4.41 6.60
C CYS A 62 1.13 -4.28 5.14
N ARG A 63 0.48 -5.00 4.23
CA ARG A 63 0.80 -4.92 2.80
C ARG A 63 0.47 -3.56 2.19
N MET A 64 -0.67 -2.98 2.55
CA MET A 64 -1.07 -1.65 2.08
C MET A 64 -0.17 -0.55 2.66
N ASP A 65 0.28 -0.71 3.90
CA ASP A 65 1.13 0.28 4.59
C ASP A 65 2.58 0.27 4.05
N ASN A 66 3.09 -0.89 3.62
CA ASN A 66 4.41 -1.03 2.98
C ASN A 66 4.36 -0.89 1.44
N GLY A 67 3.22 -0.54 0.86
CA GLY A 67 3.09 -0.38 -0.60
C GLY A 67 3.20 -1.70 -1.40
N LEU A 68 3.13 -2.85 -0.74
CA LEU A 68 3.06 -4.20 -1.33
C LEU A 68 1.69 -4.48 -1.97
N MET A 69 0.71 -3.59 -1.79
CA MET A 69 -0.63 -3.64 -2.37
C MET A 69 -1.25 -2.24 -2.43
N THR A 70 -2.05 -1.97 -3.46
CA THR A 70 -2.88 -0.75 -3.52
C THR A 70 -3.82 -0.70 -2.33
N ARG A 71 -3.94 0.46 -1.69
CA ARG A 71 -4.86 0.63 -0.57
C ARG A 71 -6.31 0.53 -1.04
N ASP A 72 -7.08 -0.34 -0.40
CA ASP A 72 -8.50 -0.56 -0.69
C ASP A 72 -9.31 -0.66 0.61
N SER A 73 -10.63 -0.58 0.49
CA SER A 73 -11.56 -0.71 1.61
C SER A 73 -11.76 -2.19 1.99
N TRP A 74 -12.01 -2.44 3.28
CA TRP A 74 -12.25 -3.80 3.79
C TRP A 74 -13.42 -4.49 3.08
N LYS A 75 -14.46 -3.73 2.74
CA LYS A 75 -15.65 -4.23 2.05
C LYS A 75 -15.32 -4.77 0.66
N ASN A 76 -14.49 -4.07 -0.12
CA ASN A 76 -14.06 -4.51 -1.44
C ASN A 76 -13.16 -5.76 -1.37
N LEU A 77 -12.40 -5.88 -0.28
CA LEU A 77 -11.56 -7.04 -0.01
C LEU A 77 -12.37 -8.24 0.54
N GLY A 78 -13.68 -8.08 0.77
CA GLY A 78 -14.55 -9.14 1.30
C GLY A 78 -14.40 -9.37 2.81
N LEU A 79 -13.80 -8.42 3.54
CA LEU A 79 -13.65 -8.48 4.99
C LEU A 79 -14.74 -7.60 5.64
N PRO A 80 -15.54 -8.14 6.58
CA PRO A 80 -16.59 -7.35 7.23
C PRO A 80 -15.95 -6.21 8.02
N GLU A 81 -16.47 -4.98 7.90
CA GLU A 81 -16.04 -3.87 8.75
C GLU A 81 -16.42 -4.20 10.19
N THR A 82 -15.42 -4.32 11.06
CA THR A 82 -15.70 -4.43 12.49
C THR A 82 -16.03 -3.00 12.90
N PRO A 83 -17.22 -2.72 13.47
CA PRO A 83 -17.50 -1.38 13.95
C PRO A 83 -16.38 -0.97 14.90
N PRO A 84 -15.82 0.23 14.77
CA PRO A 84 -14.70 0.66 15.58
C PRO A 84 -15.15 0.63 17.04
N ALA A 85 -14.58 -0.28 17.84
CA ALA A 85 -14.42 0.00 19.25
C ALA A 85 -13.57 1.27 19.29
N HIS A 86 -14.21 2.38 19.67
CA HIS A 86 -13.74 3.75 19.66
C HIS A 86 -12.30 3.90 20.19
N VAL A 87 -11.29 3.67 19.34
CA VAL A 87 -9.92 4.13 19.59
C VAL A 87 -9.90 5.54 19.03
N THR A 88 -9.93 6.49 19.96
CA THR A 88 -9.75 7.92 19.70
C THR A 88 -8.53 8.17 18.80
N PRO A 89 -8.62 9.12 17.85
CA PRO A 89 -7.51 9.46 16.98
C PRO A 89 -6.42 10.21 17.77
N ALA A 90 -5.33 9.52 18.08
CA ALA A 90 -4.04 10.07 18.45
C ALA A 90 -3.01 9.09 17.87
N GLU A 91 -2.11 9.37 16.93
CA GLU A 91 -1.54 10.58 16.32
C GLU A 91 -1.39 10.29 14.82
N SER A 92 -1.71 11.17 13.88
CA SER A 92 -0.94 12.37 13.53
C SER A 92 0.55 12.12 13.24
N PHE A 93 0.88 11.20 12.32
CA PHE A 93 2.17 11.27 11.61
C PHE A 93 1.95 11.82 10.20
N THR A 94 1.86 13.14 10.12
CA THR A 94 2.09 13.88 8.88
C THR A 94 3.59 13.98 8.67
N SER A 95 4.11 13.22 7.71
CA SER A 95 5.44 13.40 7.11
C SER A 95 5.20 13.28 5.61
N SER A 96 5.53 14.21 4.72
CA SER A 96 6.32 15.45 4.74
C SER A 96 5.90 16.25 3.49
N THR A 97 6.05 17.57 3.47
CA THR A 97 6.56 18.29 2.28
C THR A 97 7.17 19.65 2.69
N PRO A 98 8.40 19.98 2.25
CA PRO A 98 9.05 21.29 2.46
C PRO A 98 8.78 22.24 1.28
N THR A 99 8.69 23.56 1.49
CA THR A 99 8.82 24.64 0.47
C THR A 99 8.93 26.03 1.16
N PRO A 100 9.64 27.04 0.60
CA PRO A 100 10.42 28.02 1.38
C PRO A 100 9.83 29.47 1.51
N ALA A 101 10.53 30.25 2.37
CA ALA A 101 10.72 31.73 2.39
C ALA A 101 9.63 32.63 3.00
N PRO A 102 9.90 33.91 3.39
CA PRO A 102 11.17 34.59 3.75
C PRO A 102 11.12 35.26 5.17
N ALA A 103 12.21 35.90 5.60
CA ALA A 103 12.16 36.97 6.61
C ALA A 103 11.15 38.06 6.16
N HIS A 104 10.55 38.87 7.03
CA HIS A 104 10.96 40.27 7.24
C HIS A 104 9.96 40.95 8.19
N HIS A 105 10.48 41.95 8.90
CA HIS A 105 9.84 42.73 9.94
C HIS A 105 8.58 43.50 9.48
N ALA A 106 7.71 43.77 10.46
CA ALA A 106 6.54 44.61 10.34
C ALA A 106 6.88 46.07 9.97
N ALA A 107 6.06 46.68 9.11
CA ALA A 107 6.02 48.12 8.84
C ALA A 107 4.55 48.58 8.63
N PRO A 108 4.19 49.83 9.03
CA PRO A 108 2.80 50.31 9.20
C PRO A 108 2.09 50.75 7.90
N PRO A 109 0.77 51.04 7.93
CA PRO A 109 -0.10 51.03 6.75
C PRO A 109 -0.13 52.37 5.99
N VAL A 110 -0.23 52.31 4.66
CA VAL A 110 -0.50 53.45 3.79
C VAL A 110 -1.71 53.16 2.90
N HIS A 111 -2.63 54.12 2.88
CA HIS A 111 -3.99 54.14 2.31
C HIS A 111 -4.11 53.82 0.80
N PRO A 112 -5.32 53.43 0.31
CA PRO A 112 -5.53 53.02 -1.07
C PRO A 112 -5.65 54.21 -2.02
N ARG A 113 -4.82 54.25 -3.08
CA ARG A 113 -5.10 55.04 -4.28
C ARG A 113 -5.82 54.13 -5.28
N GLY A 114 -7.03 54.56 -5.66
CA GLY A 114 -7.93 53.86 -6.57
C GLY A 114 -7.39 53.68 -8.00
N PRO A 115 -8.16 53.00 -8.86
CA PRO A 115 -7.67 52.47 -10.13
C PRO A 115 -7.58 53.54 -11.24
N PRO A 116 -6.50 53.59 -12.04
CA PRO A 116 -6.57 54.16 -13.37
C PRO A 116 -7.05 53.12 -14.40
N ALA A 117 -7.94 53.60 -15.28
CA ALA A 117 -8.71 52.92 -16.31
C ALA A 117 -7.87 52.27 -17.45
N PRO A 118 -8.48 51.37 -18.28
CA PRO A 118 -7.79 50.69 -19.37
C PRO A 118 -7.67 51.55 -20.63
N PRO A 119 -6.70 51.25 -21.51
CA PRO A 119 -7.10 51.08 -22.90
C PRO A 119 -6.35 49.97 -23.66
N GLY A 120 -7.14 49.14 -24.37
CA GLY A 120 -7.00 48.82 -25.79
C GLY A 120 -5.76 48.05 -26.27
N GLY A 121 -5.99 46.94 -26.97
CA GLY A 121 -4.95 46.29 -27.76
C GLY A 121 -5.43 45.07 -28.55
N VAL A 122 -5.92 45.32 -29.75
CA VAL A 122 -6.29 44.38 -30.82
C VAL A 122 -5.10 43.54 -31.28
N SER A 123 -5.25 42.22 -31.39
CA SER A 123 -4.51 41.41 -32.37
C SER A 123 -5.14 40.03 -32.57
N GLY A 124 -5.69 39.81 -33.76
CA GLY A 124 -6.16 38.52 -34.23
C GLY A 124 -5.92 38.45 -35.73
N ALA A 125 -4.79 37.85 -36.09
CA ALA A 125 -4.35 37.63 -37.46
C ALA A 125 -5.21 36.55 -38.15
N VAL A 126 -5.49 36.81 -39.43
CA VAL A 126 -6.02 35.89 -40.42
C VAL A 126 -4.89 35.07 -41.04
#